data_AF-A0ABD3VHL8-F1
#
_entry.id   AF-A0ABD3VHL8-F1
#
_cell.length_a   1.000
_cell.length_b   1.000
_cell.length_c   1.000
_cell.angle_alpha   90.00
_cell.angle_beta   90.00
_cell.angle_gamma   90.00
#
_symmetry.space_group_name_H-M   'P 1'
#
loop_
_entity.id
_entity.type
_entity.pdbx_description
1 polymer ?
#
loop_
_entity_poly.entity_id
_entity_poly.type
_entity_poly.pdbx_seq_one_letter_code
_entity_poly.pdbx_strand_id
1 'polypeptide(L)'
;MDNEELLLEMPVEHSTLLISIVMDNEELLLEMPVEHSTLLISIVMDNEELLLEMPIERSTLLINRIMDNEELLLEMPVQHSTLSINRIMDNEELLLEMPVQHSTRLISIVMDNEELLLEIPERHSTLLIIIVMDNEELLLEMPVEHSTL
;
A
#
# COMPACT_ATOMS: atom_id res chain seq x y z
N MET A 1 23.43 13.47 -12.53
CA MET A 1 22.61 12.63 -13.42
C MET A 1 21.34 12.63 -12.66
N ASP A 2 20.56 13.64 -13.02
CA ASP A 2 19.48 14.16 -12.24
C ASP A 2 18.35 13.16 -12.45
N ASN A 3 17.99 12.51 -11.36
CA ASN A 3 17.10 11.37 -11.34
C ASN A 3 15.70 11.92 -11.07
N GLU A 4 15.27 12.79 -12.00
CA GLU A 4 14.12 13.67 -11.82
C GLU A 4 12.82 12.83 -11.78
N GLU A 5 12.72 11.76 -12.56
CA GLU A 5 11.52 10.92 -12.62
C GLU A 5 11.86 9.46 -12.96
N LEU A 6 11.30 8.51 -12.20
CA LEU A 6 11.45 7.07 -12.45
C LEU A 6 10.09 6.38 -12.63
N LEU A 7 9.95 5.64 -13.72
CA LEU A 7 8.81 4.76 -13.97
C LEU A 7 9.24 3.29 -13.88
N LEU A 8 8.52 2.50 -13.06
CA LEU A 8 8.72 1.06 -12.94
C LEU A 8 7.40 0.31 -13.10
N GLU A 9 7.32 -0.52 -14.13
CA GLU A 9 6.22 -1.46 -14.37
C GLU A 9 6.69 -2.89 -14.10
N MET A 10 6.00 -3.61 -13.22
CA MET A 10 6.40 -4.97 -12.85
C MET A 10 5.19 -5.90 -12.60
N PRO A 11 4.45 -6.29 -13.65
CA PRO A 11 3.33 -7.22 -13.50
C PRO A 11 3.80 -8.61 -13.02
N VAL A 12 3.09 -9.18 -12.05
CA VAL A 12 3.39 -10.47 -11.45
C VAL A 12 2.20 -11.41 -11.58
N GLU A 13 2.38 -12.46 -12.38
CA GLU A 13 1.34 -13.44 -12.65
C GLU A 13 1.82 -14.87 -12.36
N HIS A 14 0.96 -15.69 -11.75
CA HIS A 14 1.14 -17.14 -11.61
C HIS A 14 2.50 -17.55 -11.02
N SER A 15 3.02 -16.79 -10.06
CA SER A 15 4.40 -16.95 -9.62
C SER A 15 4.57 -16.88 -8.10
N THR A 16 5.79 -17.17 -7.67
CA THR A 16 6.23 -16.91 -6.30
C THR A 16 7.50 -16.08 -6.36
N LEU A 17 7.47 -14.88 -5.78
CA LEU A 17 8.56 -13.91 -5.86
C LEU A 17 8.94 -13.36 -4.50
N LEU A 18 10.24 -13.05 -4.38
CA LEU A 18 10.78 -12.19 -3.34
C LEU A 18 11.26 -10.91 -4.03
N ILE A 19 10.72 -9.78 -3.62
CA ILE A 19 11.05 -8.46 -4.16
C ILE A 19 11.64 -7.61 -3.03
N SER A 20 12.79 -7.00 -3.31
CA SER A 20 13.42 -6.01 -2.44
C SER A 20 13.74 -4.79 -3.28
N ILE A 21 13.18 -3.64 -2.92
CA ILE A 21 13.35 -2.37 -3.63
C ILE A 21 13.93 -1.36 -2.64
N VAL A 22 14.97 -0.64 -3.07
CA VAL A 22 15.53 0.51 -2.36
C VAL A 22 15.76 1.58 -3.41
N MET A 23 15.09 2.73 -3.29
CA MET A 23 15.13 3.80 -4.27
C MET A 23 15.16 5.17 -3.60
N ASP A 24 15.79 6.12 -4.30
CA ASP A 24 15.98 7.52 -3.94
C ASP A 24 15.93 8.32 -5.26
N ASN A 25 14.85 9.06 -5.49
CA ASN A 25 14.58 9.87 -6.69
C ASN A 25 13.72 11.07 -6.32
N GLU A 26 13.54 12.04 -7.21
CA GLU A 26 12.57 13.14 -6.97
C GLU A 26 11.14 12.61 -7.12
N GLU A 27 10.80 12.01 -8.28
CA GLU A 27 9.48 11.43 -8.52
C GLU A 27 9.56 9.93 -8.85
N LEU A 28 8.63 9.14 -8.31
CA LEU A 28 8.51 7.70 -8.61
C LEU A 28 7.06 7.28 -8.90
N LEU A 29 6.88 6.67 -10.07
CA LEU A 29 5.69 5.92 -10.43
C LEU A 29 5.98 4.42 -10.46
N LEU A 30 5.31 3.64 -9.61
CA LEU A 30 5.41 2.19 -9.56
C LEU A 30 4.05 1.51 -9.81
N GLU A 31 3.97 0.75 -10.89
CA GLU A 31 2.83 -0.10 -11.23
C GLU A 31 3.20 -1.58 -11.08
N MET A 32 2.48 -2.30 -10.22
CA MET A 32 2.79 -3.70 -9.93
C MET A 32 1.51 -4.52 -9.70
N PRO A 33 0.75 -4.83 -10.77
CA PRO A 33 -0.41 -5.71 -10.65
C PRO A 33 0.02 -7.13 -10.29
N VAL A 34 -0.71 -7.77 -9.37
CA VAL A 34 -0.40 -9.10 -8.85
C VAL A 34 -1.60 -10.04 -8.98
N GLU A 35 -1.46 -11.07 -9.83
CA GLU A 35 -2.50 -12.08 -10.06
C GLU A 35 -1.99 -13.50 -9.77
N HIS A 36 -2.82 -14.29 -9.07
CA HIS A 36 -2.59 -15.72 -8.77
C HIS A 36 -1.18 -16.05 -8.23
N SER A 37 -0.64 -15.17 -7.38
CA SER A 37 0.77 -15.23 -6.99
C SER A 37 0.97 -15.23 -5.48
N THR A 38 2.19 -15.59 -5.06
CA THR A 38 2.64 -15.47 -3.67
C THR A 38 3.87 -14.56 -3.61
N LEU A 39 3.76 -13.40 -2.94
CA LEU A 39 4.87 -12.43 -2.89
C LEU A 39 5.28 -12.14 -1.46
N LEU A 40 6.60 -12.03 -1.28
CA LEU A 40 7.21 -11.36 -0.14
C LEU A 40 7.89 -10.09 -0.65
N ILE A 41 7.49 -8.94 -0.12
CA ILE A 41 7.92 -7.64 -0.61
C ILE A 41 8.49 -6.82 0.54
N SER A 42 9.68 -6.28 0.33
CA SER A 42 10.29 -5.25 1.17
C SER A 42 10.65 -4.04 0.33
N ILE A 43 10.13 -2.86 0.68
CA ILE A 43 10.42 -1.62 -0.03
C ILE A 43 10.90 -0.56 0.95
N VAL A 44 11.95 0.15 0.57
CA VAL A 44 12.42 1.39 1.21
C VAL A 44 12.50 2.45 0.13
N MET A 45 11.80 3.56 0.31
CA MET A 45 11.74 4.65 -0.67
C MET A 45 11.86 5.99 0.05
N ASP A 46 12.60 6.89 -0.59
CA ASP A 46 12.81 8.28 -0.19
C ASP A 46 12.63 9.11 -1.48
N ASN A 47 11.53 9.84 -1.63
CA ASN A 47 11.28 10.66 -2.83
C ASN A 47 10.49 11.92 -2.48
N GLU A 48 10.43 12.92 -3.36
CA GLU A 48 9.50 14.05 -3.15
C GLU A 48 8.06 13.58 -3.40
N GLU A 49 7.81 12.94 -4.54
CA GLU A 49 6.50 12.40 -4.90
C GLU A 49 6.54 10.89 -5.20
N LEU A 50 5.58 10.15 -4.64
CA LEU A 50 5.43 8.72 -4.91
C LEU A 50 3.98 8.33 -5.24
N LEU A 51 3.81 7.75 -6.43
CA LEU A 51 2.58 7.11 -6.87
C LEU A 51 2.78 5.58 -6.97
N LEU A 52 1.98 4.82 -6.23
CA LEU A 52 2.00 3.35 -6.26
C LEU A 52 0.62 2.78 -6.60
N GLU A 53 0.56 2.04 -7.70
CA GLU A 53 -0.60 1.25 -8.09
C GLU A 53 -0.28 -0.25 -8.00
N MET A 54 -1.00 -0.97 -7.13
CA MET A 54 -0.75 -2.40 -6.89
C MET A 54 -2.07 -3.16 -6.69
N PRO A 55 -2.83 -3.42 -7.77
CA PRO A 55 -4.02 -4.25 -7.71
C PRO A 55 -3.63 -5.70 -7.44
N ILE A 56 -4.37 -6.36 -6.53
CA ILE A 56 -4.04 -7.70 -6.05
C ILE A 56 -5.27 -8.60 -6.18
N GLU A 57 -5.16 -9.63 -7.02
CA GLU A 57 -6.22 -10.62 -7.22
C GLU A 57 -5.71 -12.06 -6.94
N ARG A 58 -6.51 -12.81 -6.17
CA ARG A 58 -6.30 -14.25 -5.89
C ARG A 58 -4.88 -14.59 -5.42
N SER A 59 -4.30 -13.74 -4.59
CA SER A 59 -2.89 -13.81 -4.24
C SER A 59 -2.66 -13.82 -2.72
N THR A 60 -1.46 -14.24 -2.32
CA THR A 60 -0.99 -14.17 -0.94
C THR A 60 0.22 -13.26 -0.85
N LEU A 61 0.14 -12.18 -0.08
CA LEU A 61 1.19 -11.18 -0.01
C LEU A 61 1.60 -10.90 1.44
N LEU A 62 2.92 -10.81 1.64
CA LEU A 62 3.51 -10.21 2.83
C LEU A 62 4.32 -8.99 2.40
N ILE A 63 3.94 -7.81 2.89
CA ILE A 63 4.50 -6.53 2.46
C ILE A 63 5.03 -5.79 3.68
N ASN A 64 6.30 -5.39 3.62
CA ASN A 64 6.89 -4.45 4.55
C ASN A 64 7.37 -3.22 3.78
N ARG A 65 6.95 -2.03 4.21
CA ARG A 65 7.35 -0.77 3.60
C ARG A 65 7.84 0.26 4.61
N ILE A 66 8.86 0.98 4.21
CA ILE A 66 9.33 2.21 4.84
C ILE A 66 9.36 3.25 3.73
N MET A 67 8.63 4.35 3.91
CA MET A 67 8.49 5.39 2.88
C MET A 67 8.62 6.74 3.56
N ASP A 68 9.46 7.61 3.00
CA ASP A 68 9.66 8.99 3.39
C ASP A 68 9.43 9.82 2.13
N ASN A 69 8.35 10.61 2.06
CA ASN A 69 8.06 11.44 0.88
C ASN A 69 7.33 12.72 1.23
N GLU A 70 7.35 13.76 0.40
CA GLU A 70 6.47 14.92 0.62
C GLU A 70 5.01 14.52 0.34
N GLU A 71 4.76 13.96 -0.85
CA GLU A 71 3.44 13.48 -1.28
C GLU A 71 3.42 11.99 -1.57
N LEU A 72 2.40 11.29 -1.05
CA LEU A 72 2.23 9.86 -1.25
C LEU A 72 0.80 9.46 -1.62
N LEU A 73 0.66 8.91 -2.83
CA LEU A 73 -0.57 8.31 -3.33
C LEU A 73 -0.43 6.78 -3.48
N LEU A 74 -1.30 6.05 -2.79
CA LEU A 74 -1.32 4.60 -2.76
C LEU A 74 -2.68 4.03 -3.17
N GLU A 75 -2.72 3.32 -4.28
CA GLU A 75 -3.91 2.58 -4.74
C GLU A 75 -3.65 1.06 -4.73
N MET A 76 -4.44 0.33 -3.92
CA MET A 76 -4.30 -1.12 -3.77
C MET A 76 -5.67 -1.81 -3.66
N PRO A 77 -6.41 -1.99 -4.75
CA PRO A 77 -7.59 -2.81 -4.73
C PRO A 77 -7.21 -4.28 -4.47
N VAL A 78 -7.98 -4.94 -3.60
CA VAL A 78 -7.71 -6.32 -3.17
C VAL A 78 -8.94 -7.19 -3.36
N GLN A 79 -8.78 -8.26 -4.13
CA GLN A 79 -9.84 -9.24 -4.32
C GLN A 79 -9.37 -10.68 -4.08
N HIS A 80 -10.18 -11.46 -3.35
CA HIS A 80 -9.96 -12.89 -3.14
C HIS A 80 -8.57 -13.26 -2.61
N SER A 81 -8.00 -12.41 -1.75
CA SER A 81 -6.58 -12.49 -1.39
C SER A 81 -6.35 -12.56 0.12
N THR A 82 -5.12 -12.96 0.49
CA THR A 82 -4.64 -12.90 1.87
C THR A 82 -3.48 -11.93 1.95
N LEU A 83 -3.55 -10.95 2.85
CA LEU A 83 -2.54 -9.90 3.00
C LEU A 83 -2.05 -9.79 4.43
N SER A 84 -0.74 -9.65 4.58
CA SER A 84 -0.13 -9.12 5.79
C SER A 84 0.73 -7.92 5.42
N ILE A 85 0.38 -6.74 5.94
CA ILE A 85 0.98 -5.47 5.56
C ILE A 85 1.52 -4.80 6.82
N ASN A 86 2.81 -4.44 6.81
CA ASN A 86 3.39 -3.50 7.75
C ASN A 86 3.92 -2.29 6.99
N ARG A 87 3.53 -1.08 7.40
CA ARG A 87 4.05 0.16 6.82
C ARG A 87 4.51 1.11 7.91
N ILE A 88 5.61 1.78 7.64
CA ILE A 88 6.08 2.97 8.35
C ILE A 88 6.19 4.05 7.29
N MET A 89 5.58 5.20 7.54
CA MET A 89 5.40 6.25 6.55
C MET A 89 5.58 7.60 7.26
N ASP A 90 6.39 8.47 6.67
CA ASP A 90 6.62 9.85 7.10
C ASP A 90 6.40 10.72 5.86
N ASN A 91 5.31 11.51 5.83
CA ASN A 91 5.00 12.33 4.65
C ASN A 91 4.25 13.62 5.02
N GLU A 92 4.29 14.65 4.19
CA GLU A 92 3.42 15.82 4.41
C GLU A 92 1.96 15.44 4.11
N GLU A 93 1.72 14.84 2.94
CA GLU A 93 0.39 14.42 2.50
C GLU A 93 0.33 12.93 2.17
N LEU A 94 -0.70 12.24 2.67
CA LEU A 94 -0.95 10.84 2.35
C LEU A 94 -2.40 10.58 1.93
N LEU A 95 -2.55 10.02 0.73
CA LEU A 95 -3.79 9.45 0.22
C LEU A 95 -3.64 7.93 0.03
N LEU A 96 -4.49 7.17 0.72
CA LEU A 96 -4.55 5.72 0.59
C LEU A 96 -5.96 5.24 0.23
N GLU A 97 -6.08 4.64 -0.95
CA GLU A 97 -7.28 3.94 -1.40
C GLU A 97 -7.02 2.43 -1.47
N MET A 98 -7.85 1.66 -0.78
CA MET A 98 -7.63 0.21 -0.63
C MET A 98 -8.95 -0.55 -0.52
N PRO A 99 -9.75 -0.59 -1.58
CA PRO A 99 -11.00 -1.33 -1.60
C PRO A 99 -10.75 -2.83 -1.55
N VAL A 100 -11.50 -3.51 -0.70
CA VAL A 100 -11.24 -4.92 -0.40
C VAL A 100 -12.51 -5.74 -0.46
N GLN A 101 -12.41 -6.85 -1.19
CA GLN A 101 -13.50 -7.80 -1.33
C GLN A 101 -13.03 -9.25 -1.13
N HIS A 102 -13.81 -10.02 -0.37
CA HIS A 102 -13.60 -11.46 -0.20
C HIS A 102 -12.19 -11.85 0.28
N SER A 103 -11.60 -11.05 1.19
CA SER A 103 -10.18 -11.17 1.54
C SER A 103 -9.97 -11.26 3.05
N THR A 104 -8.79 -11.74 3.44
CA THR A 104 -8.35 -11.77 4.84
C THR A 104 -7.10 -10.93 5.01
N ARG A 105 -7.09 -10.04 6.00
CA ARG A 105 -6.03 -9.03 6.13
C ARG A 105 -5.58 -8.81 7.56
N LEU A 106 -4.27 -8.66 7.73
CA LEU A 106 -3.64 -8.10 8.91
C LEU A 106 -2.80 -6.89 8.48
N ILE A 107 -3.18 -5.72 8.99
CA ILE A 107 -2.56 -4.45 8.62
C ILE A 107 -2.04 -3.79 9.88
N SER A 108 -0.76 -3.41 9.86
CA SER A 108 -0.15 -2.51 10.83
C SER A 108 0.41 -1.32 10.07
N ILE A 109 -0.03 -0.12 10.42
CA ILE A 109 0.44 1.11 9.81
C ILE A 109 0.88 2.07 10.92
N VAL A 110 2.08 2.62 10.76
CA VAL A 110 2.60 3.73 11.55
C VAL A 110 2.80 4.89 10.57
N MET A 111 2.20 6.03 10.86
CA MET A 111 2.25 7.24 10.04
C MET A 111 2.55 8.46 10.91
N ASP A 112 3.36 9.36 10.39
CA ASP A 112 3.58 10.72 10.86
C ASP A 112 3.33 11.61 9.65
N ASN A 113 2.19 12.30 9.59
CA ASN A 113 1.87 13.16 8.44
C ASN A 113 1.08 14.41 8.80
N GLU A 114 1.20 15.49 8.03
CA GLU A 114 0.34 16.68 8.24
C GLU A 114 -1.12 16.36 7.86
N GLU A 115 -1.35 15.85 6.64
CA GLU A 115 -2.67 15.50 6.13
C GLU A 115 -2.80 14.01 5.79
N LEU A 116 -3.93 13.41 6.19
CA LEU A 116 -4.23 12.01 5.88
C LEU A 116 -5.67 11.77 5.43
N LEU A 117 -5.80 11.17 4.25
CA LEU A 117 -7.03 10.60 3.72
C LEU A 117 -6.90 9.07 3.54
N LEU A 118 -7.75 8.34 4.25
CA LEU A 118 -7.83 6.87 4.18
C LEU A 118 -9.22 6.42 3.69
N GLU A 119 -9.26 5.70 2.57
CA GLU A 119 -10.46 5.05 2.05
C GLU A 119 -10.25 3.52 1.95
N ILE A 120 -10.94 2.76 2.81
CA ILE A 120 -10.81 1.29 2.89
C ILE A 120 -12.20 0.65 2.97
N PRO A 121 -12.96 0.62 1.85
CA PRO A 121 -14.23 -0.07 1.80
C PRO A 121 -14.01 -1.59 1.86
N GLU A 122 -14.74 -2.27 2.72
CA GLU A 122 -14.54 -3.68 3.03
C GLU A 122 -15.82 -4.49 2.84
N ARG A 123 -15.79 -5.50 1.96
CA ARG A 123 -16.95 -6.34 1.68
C ARG A 123 -16.64 -7.84 1.74
N HIS A 124 -17.39 -8.58 2.55
CA HIS A 124 -17.23 -10.03 2.72
C HIS A 124 -15.82 -10.44 3.14
N SER A 125 -15.18 -9.65 3.99
CA SER A 125 -13.78 -9.80 4.38
C SER A 125 -13.60 -10.05 5.87
N THR A 126 -12.39 -10.42 6.26
CA THR A 126 -11.93 -10.37 7.66
C THR A 126 -10.75 -9.41 7.74
N LEU A 127 -10.84 -8.40 8.60
CA LEU A 127 -9.84 -7.35 8.73
C LEU A 127 -9.41 -7.21 10.19
N LEU A 128 -8.11 -7.34 10.44
CA LEU A 128 -7.47 -6.81 11.64
C LEU A 128 -6.58 -5.64 11.23
N ILE A 129 -6.84 -4.46 11.79
CA ILE A 129 -6.09 -3.24 11.51
C ILE A 129 -5.59 -2.60 12.80
N ILE A 130 -4.30 -2.23 12.80
CA ILE A 130 -3.65 -1.43 13.84
C ILE A 130 -3.08 -0.22 13.14
N ILE A 131 -3.51 0.97 13.57
CA ILE A 131 -3.03 2.24 13.04
C ILE A 131 -2.49 3.06 14.22
N VAL A 132 -1.27 3.54 14.07
CA VAL A 132 -0.65 4.53 14.94
C VAL A 132 -0.35 5.75 14.07
N MET A 133 -0.86 6.91 14.45
CA MET A 133 -0.79 8.15 13.69
C MET A 133 -0.43 9.30 14.61
N ASP A 134 0.45 10.18 14.15
CA ASP A 134 0.62 11.53 14.66
C ASP A 134 0.35 12.50 13.51
N ASN A 135 -0.87 13.04 13.45
CA ASN A 135 -1.29 13.86 12.30
C ASN A 135 -2.06 15.10 12.73
N GLU A 136 -1.95 16.17 11.94
CA GLU A 136 -2.73 17.39 12.13
C GLU A 136 -4.18 17.22 11.65
N GLU A 137 -4.35 16.64 10.45
CA GLU A 137 -5.67 16.36 9.86
C GLU A 137 -5.85 14.88 9.47
N LEU A 138 -7.05 14.36 9.74
CA LEU A 138 -7.43 12.97 9.44
C LEU A 138 -8.85 12.89 8.90
N LEU A 139 -8.99 12.32 7.71
CA LEU A 139 -10.26 11.83 7.16
C LEU A 139 -10.18 10.31 6.92
N LEU A 140 -11.11 9.56 7.52
CA LEU A 140 -11.18 8.11 7.43
C LEU A 140 -12.56 7.65 6.97
N GLU A 141 -12.58 6.97 5.83
CA GLU A 141 -13.77 6.34 5.25
C GLU A 141 -13.58 4.82 5.16
N MET A 142 -14.35 4.08 5.96
CA MET A 142 -14.30 2.61 6.01
C MET A 142 -15.71 2.02 6.02
N PRO A 143 -16.44 2.04 4.90
CA PRO A 143 -17.73 1.35 4.83
C PRO A 143 -17.49 -0.16 4.88
N VAL A 144 -18.16 -0.84 5.83
CA VAL A 144 -17.99 -2.28 6.07
C VAL A 144 -19.29 -3.03 5.83
N GLU A 145 -19.30 -3.93 4.85
CA GLU A 145 -20.45 -4.74 4.47
C GLU A 145 -20.16 -6.24 4.60
N HIS A 146 -20.93 -6.96 5.41
CA HIS A 146 -20.81 -8.41 5.55
C HIS A 146 -19.41 -8.92 5.91
N SER A 147 -18.61 -8.08 6.59
CA SER A 147 -17.23 -8.38 6.99
C SER A 147 -17.13 -8.55 8.50
N THR A 148 -16.04 -9.17 8.95
CA THR A 148 -15.68 -9.29 10.36
C THR A 148 -14.48 -8.38 10.64
N LEU A 149 -14.56 -7.59 11.71
CA LEU A 149 -13.50 -6.71 12.22
C LEU A 149 -12.94 -7.28 13.53
#